data_AF-A0A8C5AET5-F1
#
_entry.id   AF-A0A8C5AET5-F1
#
_cell.length_a   1.000
_cell.length_b   1.000
_cell.length_c   1.000
_cell.angle_alpha   90.00
_cell.angle_beta   90.00
_cell.angle_gamma   90.00
#
_symmetry.space_group_name_H-M   'P 1'
#
loop_
_entity.id
_entity.type
_entity.pdbx_description
1 polymer ?
#
loop_
_entity_poly.entity_id
_entity_poly.type
_entity_poly.pdbx_seq_one_letter_code
_entity_poly.pdbx_strand_id
1 'polypeptide(L)'
;MPFDVRRFDVYRKVPKDLTQPTYTGACISILCCVFMLFLFLSELTGFIATEIVNELYVDDPDKNSGGKIDVSLNVSLPNLHCDLVGLDIQDEMGRHEVGLIDNSMKIPLNQGSEGSSQSTKYSNFHVSTHSATAQPQSPDMTHTIHKLAFGEKLQVLRVQGAFNALGGADRLGSNPLASHDYILKIVPTVYEDLSGRKRYSYQYTVANKEYVAYSHTGRIIPAIWFRYDLSPITVKYTERRQPLYRFITTICAIIGGTFTVAGIIDSCIFTASEAMKKVQIGKMS
;
A
#
# COMPACT_ATOMS: atom_id res chain seq x y z
N MET A 1 -2.49 -11.45 -64.80
CA MET A 1 -1.26 -10.83 -64.24
C MET A 1 -0.94 -11.56 -62.95
N PRO A 2 0.18 -12.29 -62.83
CA PRO A 2 0.55 -12.91 -61.56
C PRO A 2 0.90 -11.82 -60.55
N PHE A 3 0.44 -11.98 -59.30
CA PHE A 3 0.78 -11.07 -58.20
C PHE A 3 2.28 -11.18 -57.90
N ASP A 4 3.09 -10.21 -58.35
CA ASP A 4 4.51 -10.11 -58.03
C ASP A 4 4.70 -9.36 -56.71
N VAL A 5 4.87 -10.12 -55.63
CA VAL A 5 5.07 -9.61 -54.27
C VAL A 5 6.33 -8.75 -54.17
N ARG A 6 7.29 -8.88 -55.09
CA ARG A 6 8.53 -8.08 -55.11
C ARG A 6 8.27 -6.60 -55.34
N ARG A 7 7.13 -6.22 -55.93
CA ARG A 7 6.75 -4.80 -56.09
C ARG A 7 6.45 -4.09 -54.77
N PHE A 8 6.25 -4.83 -53.68
CA PHE A 8 6.05 -4.26 -52.34
C PHE A 8 7.36 -4.14 -51.54
N ASP A 9 8.53 -4.36 -52.17
CA ASP A 9 9.83 -4.09 -51.55
C ASP A 9 10.07 -2.57 -51.45
N VAL A 10 9.60 -1.98 -50.34
CA VAL A 10 9.81 -0.56 -49.98
C VAL A 10 11.28 -0.28 -49.63
N TYR A 11 12.06 -1.30 -49.25
CA TYR A 11 13.43 -1.16 -48.73
C TYR A 11 14.48 -1.61 -49.75
N ARG A 12 14.38 -1.12 -50.99
CA ARG A 12 15.33 -1.42 -52.05
C ARG A 12 16.76 -1.02 -51.61
N LYS A 13 17.66 -2.00 -51.54
CA LYS A 13 19.03 -1.80 -51.05
C LYS A 13 19.79 -0.80 -51.93
N VAL A 14 20.41 0.20 -51.30
CA VAL A 14 21.32 1.13 -51.97
C VAL A 14 22.64 0.39 -52.27
N PRO A 15 23.18 0.49 -53.50
CA PRO A 15 24.50 -0.07 -53.82
C PRO A 15 25.58 0.45 -52.86
N LYS A 16 26.47 -0.43 -52.40
CA LYS A 16 27.54 -0.08 -51.45
C LYS A 16 28.50 0.99 -52.01
N ASP A 17 28.60 1.08 -53.33
CA ASP A 17 29.46 2.06 -54.02
C ASP A 17 28.96 3.51 -53.88
N LEU A 18 27.69 3.70 -53.48
CA LEU A 18 27.09 5.01 -53.23
C LEU A 18 27.06 5.39 -51.74
N THR A 19 27.56 4.53 -50.86
CA THR A 19 27.59 4.75 -49.40
C THR A 19 29.03 4.77 -48.90
N GLN A 20 29.47 5.89 -48.32
CA GLN A 20 30.79 5.98 -47.68
C GLN A 20 30.65 6.04 -46.15
N PRO A 21 31.44 5.24 -45.39
CA PRO A 21 31.43 5.30 -43.94
C PRO A 21 32.08 6.58 -43.43
N THR A 22 31.49 7.21 -42.41
CA THR A 22 32.00 8.42 -41.76
C THR A 22 32.35 8.15 -40.30
N TYR A 23 33.38 8.84 -39.78
CA TYR A 23 33.77 8.72 -38.36
C TYR A 23 32.65 9.22 -37.42
N THR A 24 31.95 10.29 -37.80
CA THR A 24 30.80 10.81 -37.05
C THR A 24 29.66 9.80 -37.00
N GLY A 25 29.33 9.19 -38.14
CA GLY A 25 28.31 8.14 -38.24
C GLY A 25 28.65 6.90 -37.41
N ALA A 26 29.94 6.52 -37.36
CA ALA A 26 30.41 5.42 -36.52
C ALA A 26 30.21 5.72 -35.02
N CYS A 27 30.60 6.92 -34.56
CA CYS A 27 30.39 7.35 -33.17
C CYS A 27 28.91 7.38 -32.78
N ILE A 28 28.06 7.98 -33.63
CA ILE A 28 26.59 8.03 -33.41
C ILE A 28 26.02 6.61 -33.33
N SER A 29 26.44 5.72 -34.23
CA SER A 29 25.97 4.32 -34.24
C SER A 29 26.32 3.58 -32.94
N ILE A 30 27.56 3.72 -32.44
CA ILE A 30 27.99 3.11 -31.18
C ILE A 30 27.16 3.64 -30.00
N LEU A 31 26.98 4.96 -29.92
CA LEU A 31 26.17 5.59 -28.87
C LEU A 31 24.71 5.11 -28.92
N CYS A 32 24.12 5.02 -30.12
CA CYS A 32 22.77 4.50 -30.31
C CYS A 32 22.66 3.02 -29.88
N CYS A 33 23.64 2.17 -30.20
CA CYS A 33 23.64 0.78 -29.77
C CYS A 33 23.70 0.65 -28.25
N VAL A 34 24.57 1.43 -27.57
CA VAL A 34 24.67 1.44 -26.10
C VAL A 34 23.36 1.90 -25.48
N PHE A 35 22.75 2.96 -26.03
CA PHE A 35 21.47 3.49 -25.54
C PHE A 35 20.31 2.52 -25.76
N MET A 36 20.20 1.89 -26.94
CA MET A 36 19.20 0.84 -27.20
C MET A 36 19.35 -0.33 -26.23
N LEU A 37 20.59 -0.78 -25.96
CA LEU A 37 20.85 -1.86 -25.01
C LEU A 37 20.40 -1.47 -23.60
N PHE A 38 20.71 -0.25 -23.17
CA PHE A 38 20.28 0.27 -21.87
C PHE A 38 18.74 0.28 -21.74
N LEU A 39 18.04 0.86 -22.73
CA LEU A 39 16.57 0.91 -22.72
C LEU A 39 15.96 -0.50 -22.77
N PHE A 40 16.53 -1.39 -23.57
CA PHE A 40 16.09 -2.78 -23.65
C PHE A 40 16.23 -3.51 -22.31
N LEU A 41 17.38 -3.37 -21.64
CA LEU A 41 17.60 -3.98 -20.32
C LEU A 41 16.63 -3.40 -19.28
N SER A 42 16.39 -2.09 -19.30
CA SER A 42 15.40 -1.44 -18.44
C SER A 42 13.99 -2.02 -18.67
N GLU A 43 13.53 -2.06 -19.92
CA GLU A 43 12.22 -2.65 -20.26
C GLU A 43 12.14 -4.15 -19.92
N LEU A 44 13.22 -4.90 -20.12
CA LEU A 44 13.28 -6.32 -19.78
C LEU A 44 13.13 -6.52 -18.26
N THR A 45 13.81 -5.71 -17.45
CA THR A 45 13.63 -5.76 -15.99
C THR A 45 12.21 -5.39 -15.57
N GLY A 46 11.61 -4.38 -16.21
CA GLY A 46 10.21 -3.98 -15.97
C GLY A 46 9.21 -5.06 -16.37
N PHE A 47 9.44 -5.74 -17.50
CA PHE A 47 8.60 -6.83 -18.00
C PHE A 47 8.65 -8.08 -17.10
N ILE A 48 9.83 -8.41 -16.56
CA ILE A 48 10.01 -9.53 -15.62
C ILE A 48 9.41 -9.18 -14.25
N ALA A 49 9.42 -7.91 -13.86
CA ALA A 49 8.80 -7.46 -12.62
C ALA A 49 7.27 -7.62 -12.64
N THR A 50 6.72 -7.90 -11.47
CA THR A 50 5.27 -8.03 -11.25
C THR A 50 4.67 -6.68 -10.89
N GLU A 51 3.52 -6.38 -11.46
CA GLU A 51 2.77 -5.15 -11.18
C GLU A 51 1.60 -5.46 -10.23
N ILE A 52 1.37 -4.60 -9.25
CA ILE A 52 0.22 -4.69 -8.34
C ILE A 52 -0.82 -3.68 -8.81
N VAL A 53 -1.99 -4.16 -9.21
CA VAL A 53 -3.11 -3.32 -9.64
C VAL A 53 -4.15 -3.28 -8.54
N ASN A 54 -4.64 -2.07 -8.21
CA ASN A 54 -5.69 -1.85 -7.23
C ASN A 54 -7.06 -1.62 -7.91
N GLU A 55 -8.07 -2.36 -7.48
CA GLU A 55 -9.46 -2.24 -7.92
C GLU A 55 -10.36 -2.02 -6.70
N LEU A 56 -11.38 -1.18 -6.84
CA LEU A 56 -12.39 -0.94 -5.80
C LEU A 56 -13.69 -1.62 -6.22
N TYR A 57 -14.30 -2.38 -5.32
CA TYR A 57 -15.57 -3.05 -5.59
C TYR A 57 -16.47 -3.09 -4.34
N VAL A 58 -17.77 -3.25 -4.58
CA VAL A 58 -18.80 -3.31 -3.54
C VAL A 58 -19.21 -4.77 -3.39
N ASP A 59 -18.50 -5.50 -2.53
CA ASP A 59 -18.93 -6.81 -2.06
C ASP A 59 -18.22 -7.11 -0.75
N ASP A 60 -18.87 -7.89 0.11
CA ASP A 60 -18.21 -8.45 1.29
C ASP A 60 -17.23 -9.53 0.81
N PRO A 61 -15.91 -9.32 0.95
CA PRO A 61 -14.93 -10.26 0.44
C PRO A 61 -14.92 -11.57 1.22
N ASP A 62 -15.41 -11.58 2.46
CA ASP A 62 -15.33 -12.70 3.38
C ASP A 62 -16.71 -13.26 3.78
N LYS A 63 -17.54 -13.54 2.77
CA LYS A 63 -18.84 -14.21 2.93
C LYS A 63 -18.76 -15.54 3.68
N ASN A 64 -17.60 -16.22 3.64
CA ASN A 64 -17.44 -17.57 4.19
C ASN A 64 -17.10 -17.58 5.69
N SER A 65 -16.51 -16.52 6.24
CA SER A 65 -16.23 -16.44 7.69
C SER A 65 -17.48 -16.25 8.56
N GLY A 66 -18.68 -16.34 7.97
CA GLY A 66 -19.93 -15.94 8.63
C GLY A 66 -19.85 -14.49 9.10
N GLY A 67 -19.01 -13.71 8.41
CA GLY A 67 -18.75 -12.32 8.66
C GLY A 67 -17.75 -11.95 9.78
N LYS A 68 -17.26 -12.93 10.50
CA LYS A 68 -16.56 -12.70 11.76
C LYS A 68 -15.14 -12.16 11.49
N ILE A 69 -14.84 -10.95 11.96
CA ILE A 69 -13.51 -10.32 11.82
C ILE A 69 -12.65 -10.66 13.04
N ASP A 70 -11.44 -11.16 12.79
CA ASP A 70 -10.43 -11.33 13.83
C ASP A 70 -9.80 -9.97 14.17
N VAL A 71 -9.66 -9.67 15.46
CA VAL A 71 -9.09 -8.42 15.96
C VAL A 71 -7.80 -8.76 16.70
N SER A 72 -6.81 -7.89 16.61
CA SER A 72 -5.55 -8.04 17.34
C SER A 72 -5.20 -6.71 17.95
N LEU A 73 -5.55 -6.56 19.23
CA LEU A 73 -5.18 -5.44 20.07
C LEU A 73 -3.85 -5.75 20.79
N ASN A 74 -3.11 -4.70 21.10
CA ASN A 74 -1.99 -4.68 22.04
C ASN A 74 -1.91 -3.23 22.57
N VAL A 75 -2.34 -3.03 23.81
CA VAL A 75 -2.44 -1.73 24.46
C VAL A 75 -1.94 -1.83 25.89
N SER A 76 -1.00 -0.98 26.30
CA SER A 76 -0.44 -0.94 27.66
C SER A 76 -1.09 0.14 28.51
N LEU A 77 -1.41 -0.18 29.76
CA LEU A 77 -1.96 0.76 30.76
C LEU A 77 -1.03 0.78 32.00
N PRO A 78 -0.05 1.71 32.06
CA PRO A 78 0.98 1.65 33.10
C PRO A 78 0.47 2.01 34.50
N ASN A 79 -0.55 2.87 34.60
CA ASN A 79 -1.05 3.39 35.87
C ASN A 79 -2.28 2.63 36.42
N LEU A 80 -2.64 1.50 35.81
CA LEU A 80 -3.78 0.68 36.23
C LEU A 80 -3.35 -0.77 36.47
N HIS A 81 -3.78 -1.37 37.57
CA HIS A 81 -3.43 -2.75 37.92
C HIS A 81 -4.08 -3.76 36.97
N CYS A 82 -3.33 -4.78 36.52
CA CYS A 82 -3.76 -5.76 35.53
C CYS A 82 -5.04 -6.52 35.92
N ASP A 83 -5.22 -6.82 37.22
CA ASP A 83 -6.42 -7.49 37.75
C ASP A 83 -7.71 -6.66 37.58
N LEU A 84 -7.58 -5.34 37.43
CA LEU A 84 -8.72 -4.43 37.28
C LEU A 84 -9.12 -4.24 35.82
N VAL A 85 -8.23 -4.53 34.87
CA VAL A 85 -8.47 -4.31 33.45
C VAL A 85 -9.41 -5.37 32.91
N GLY A 86 -10.52 -4.95 32.32
CA GLY A 86 -11.51 -5.78 31.64
C GLY A 86 -11.61 -5.41 30.17
N LEU A 87 -11.89 -6.40 29.32
CA LEU A 87 -12.20 -6.19 27.92
C LEU A 87 -13.65 -6.63 27.68
N ASP A 88 -14.47 -5.65 27.33
CA ASP A 88 -15.90 -5.78 27.22
C ASP A 88 -16.36 -5.52 25.78
N ILE A 89 -17.38 -6.25 25.35
CA ILE A 89 -17.93 -6.19 23.99
C ILE A 89 -19.33 -5.59 24.04
N GLN A 90 -19.68 -4.75 23.07
CA GLN A 90 -20.97 -4.09 22.94
C GLN A 90 -21.56 -4.32 21.54
N ASP A 91 -22.55 -5.20 21.44
CA ASP A 91 -23.26 -5.50 20.18
C ASP A 91 -23.89 -4.23 19.58
N GLU A 92 -24.19 -4.23 18.27
CA GLU A 92 -24.94 -3.16 17.60
C GLU A 92 -26.33 -2.89 18.24
N MET A 93 -26.88 -3.89 18.94
CA MET A 93 -28.13 -3.80 19.70
C MET A 93 -27.94 -3.19 21.10
N GLY A 94 -26.73 -2.74 21.45
CA GLY A 94 -26.38 -2.17 22.76
C GLY A 94 -26.27 -3.19 23.89
N ARG A 95 -26.29 -4.49 23.58
CA ARG A 95 -26.08 -5.54 24.58
C ARG A 95 -24.60 -5.60 24.93
N HIS A 96 -24.31 -5.62 26.22
CA HIS A 96 -22.95 -5.69 26.75
C HIS A 96 -22.65 -7.12 27.20
N GLU A 97 -21.59 -7.70 26.66
CA GLU A 97 -20.97 -8.89 27.22
C GLU A 97 -19.74 -8.44 28.02
N VAL A 98 -19.83 -8.58 29.34
CA VAL A 98 -18.81 -8.13 30.29
C VAL A 98 -17.79 -9.24 30.52
N GLY A 99 -16.51 -8.89 30.47
CA GLY A 99 -15.41 -9.76 30.87
C GLY A 99 -15.19 -10.92 29.91
N LEU A 100 -14.92 -10.65 28.63
CA LEU A 100 -14.59 -11.72 27.70
C LEU A 100 -13.19 -12.30 28.01
N ILE A 101 -13.16 -13.55 28.44
CA ILE A 101 -11.94 -14.29 28.79
C ILE A 101 -11.37 -15.06 27.57
N ASP A 102 -12.18 -15.26 26.52
CA ASP A 102 -11.77 -16.06 25.36
C ASP A 102 -10.60 -15.41 24.61
N ASN A 103 -9.47 -16.12 24.55
CA ASN A 103 -8.22 -15.74 23.87
C ASN A 103 -7.59 -14.42 24.33
N SER A 104 -8.00 -13.86 25.47
CA SER A 104 -7.30 -12.73 26.10
C SER A 104 -6.18 -13.26 27.00
N MET A 105 -4.95 -12.82 26.70
CA MET A 105 -3.83 -13.03 27.61
C MET A 105 -3.81 -11.89 28.63
N LYS A 106 -3.33 -12.19 29.86
CA LYS A 106 -2.99 -11.21 30.89
C LYS A 106 -1.49 -11.13 31.27
N ILE A 107 -0.71 -10.11 30.87
CA ILE A 107 0.76 -10.00 31.09
C ILE A 107 1.12 -8.78 31.96
N PRO A 108 1.62 -8.94 33.20
CA PRO A 108 2.12 -7.80 33.95
C PRO A 108 3.37 -7.20 33.26
N LEU A 109 3.41 -5.88 33.06
CA LEU A 109 4.67 -5.22 32.74
C LEU A 109 5.57 -5.29 33.98
N ASN A 110 6.90 -5.22 33.82
CA ASN A 110 7.86 -5.14 34.94
C ASN A 110 7.76 -3.83 35.77
N GLN A 111 6.58 -3.19 35.75
CA GLN A 111 6.03 -2.16 36.63
C GLN A 111 4.52 -1.93 36.34
N GLY A 112 3.73 -2.96 35.95
CA GLY A 112 2.29 -2.91 35.59
C GLY A 112 1.97 -2.08 34.34
N SER A 113 1.09 -2.40 33.38
CA SER A 113 0.30 -3.57 33.01
C SER A 113 0.22 -3.68 31.47
N GLU A 114 0.30 -4.92 31.00
CA GLU A 114 -0.19 -5.60 29.79
C GLU A 114 -0.58 -4.89 28.48
N GLY A 115 -0.23 -5.52 27.34
CA GLY A 115 -1.01 -5.60 26.07
C GLY A 115 -2.02 -6.77 25.93
N SER A 116 -3.32 -6.46 25.83
CA SER A 116 -4.41 -7.43 25.57
C SER A 116 -4.58 -7.72 24.06
N SER A 117 -4.56 -8.98 23.64
CA SER A 117 -4.97 -9.44 22.30
C SER A 117 -6.31 -10.18 22.38
N GLN A 118 -7.26 -9.85 21.52
CA GLN A 118 -8.59 -10.47 21.49
C GLN A 118 -9.11 -10.63 20.07
N SER A 119 -9.56 -11.85 19.75
CA SER A 119 -10.25 -12.22 18.51
C SER A 119 -11.77 -12.32 18.76
N THR A 120 -12.56 -11.29 18.44
CA THR A 120 -14.03 -11.42 18.47
C THR A 120 -14.79 -10.49 17.51
N LYS A 121 -16.07 -10.84 17.35
CA LYS A 121 -16.86 -10.75 16.12
C LYS A 121 -17.70 -9.47 16.09
N TYR A 122 -17.55 -8.69 15.02
CA TYR A 122 -18.47 -7.62 14.56
C TYR A 122 -18.89 -6.50 15.50
N SER A 123 -18.45 -6.50 16.75
CA SER A 123 -19.00 -5.62 17.77
C SER A 123 -17.94 -4.66 18.30
N ASN A 124 -18.39 -3.44 18.61
CA ASN A 124 -17.59 -2.44 19.29
C ASN A 124 -17.06 -3.02 20.61
N PHE A 125 -15.80 -2.77 20.92
CA PHE A 125 -15.20 -3.25 22.16
C PHE A 125 -14.60 -2.10 22.96
N HIS A 126 -14.43 -2.30 24.25
CA HIS A 126 -13.82 -1.30 25.10
C HIS A 126 -13.04 -1.93 26.24
N VAL A 127 -11.96 -1.25 26.63
CA VAL A 127 -11.19 -1.58 27.83
C VAL A 127 -11.75 -0.74 28.98
N SER A 128 -12.12 -1.42 30.06
CA SER A 128 -12.77 -0.81 31.20
C SER A 128 -12.31 -1.47 32.51
N THR A 129 -12.86 -1.03 33.64
CA THR A 129 -12.69 -1.74 34.92
C THR A 129 -13.92 -2.52 35.35
N HIS A 130 -14.97 -2.58 34.53
CA HIS A 130 -16.27 -3.16 34.88
C HIS A 130 -16.21 -4.64 35.26
N SER A 131 -15.32 -5.40 34.62
CA SER A 131 -15.17 -6.83 34.87
C SER A 131 -14.33 -7.14 36.14
N ALA A 132 -13.82 -6.12 36.85
CA ALA A 132 -13.05 -6.29 38.07
C ALA A 132 -13.93 -6.64 39.28
N THR A 133 -13.44 -7.52 40.16
CA THR A 133 -14.10 -7.94 41.40
C THR A 133 -14.39 -6.76 42.34
N ALA A 134 -13.54 -5.75 42.34
CA ALA A 134 -13.70 -4.52 43.11
C ALA A 134 -13.40 -3.30 42.23
N GLN A 135 -14.35 -2.36 42.17
CA GLN A 135 -14.22 -1.16 41.35
C GLN A 135 -13.29 -0.13 42.01
N PRO A 136 -12.25 0.36 41.32
CA PRO A 136 -11.40 1.43 41.83
C PRO A 136 -12.18 2.76 41.91
N GLN A 137 -11.82 3.62 42.86
CA GLN A 137 -12.44 4.95 42.99
C GLN A 137 -12.00 5.92 41.90
N SER A 138 -10.74 5.80 41.46
CA SER A 138 -10.12 6.67 40.45
C SER A 138 -9.29 5.83 39.47
N PRO A 139 -9.92 5.12 38.52
CA PRO A 139 -9.21 4.36 37.50
C PRO A 139 -8.47 5.31 36.54
N ASP A 140 -7.17 5.12 36.39
CA ASP A 140 -6.35 5.82 35.40
C ASP A 140 -6.42 5.09 34.05
N MET A 141 -6.94 5.76 33.02
CA MET A 141 -7.10 5.25 31.66
C MET A 141 -6.05 5.78 30.68
N THR A 142 -4.97 6.39 31.17
CA THR A 142 -3.79 6.71 30.34
C THR A 142 -3.16 5.42 29.80
N HIS A 143 -2.81 5.43 28.51
CA HIS A 143 -2.42 4.21 27.82
C HIS A 143 -1.51 4.46 26.61
N THR A 144 -0.87 3.40 26.14
CA THR A 144 -0.13 3.37 24.87
C THR A 144 -0.64 2.23 24.01
N ILE A 145 -1.10 2.51 22.79
CA ILE A 145 -1.53 1.49 21.84
C ILE A 145 -0.32 1.07 21.00
N HIS A 146 0.18 -0.13 21.21
CA HIS A 146 1.28 -0.67 20.42
C HIS A 146 0.80 -1.20 19.06
N LYS A 147 -0.36 -1.86 19.06
CA LYS A 147 -0.93 -2.44 17.86
C LYS A 147 -2.44 -2.56 17.95
N LEU A 148 -3.11 -2.19 16.86
CA LEU A 148 -4.47 -2.62 16.58
C LEU A 148 -4.54 -3.02 15.12
N ALA A 149 -4.86 -4.29 14.86
CA ALA A 149 -4.98 -4.84 13.52
C ALA A 149 -6.24 -5.69 13.41
N PHE A 150 -6.74 -5.83 12.18
CA PHE A 150 -7.96 -6.55 11.84
C PHE A 150 -7.66 -7.56 10.73
N GLY A 151 -8.07 -8.81 10.92
CA GLY A 151 -7.84 -9.92 10.01
C GLY A 151 -6.41 -10.47 10.01
N GLU A 152 -6.07 -11.25 8.99
CA GLU A 152 -4.76 -11.86 8.84
C GLU A 152 -3.67 -10.79 8.62
N LYS A 153 -2.48 -10.97 9.19
CA LYS A 153 -1.35 -10.05 8.97
C LYS A 153 -0.89 -10.12 7.52
N LEU A 154 -1.43 -9.23 6.66
CA LEU A 154 -0.84 -8.96 5.35
C LEU A 154 0.46 -8.18 5.52
N GLN A 155 1.55 -8.88 5.83
CA GLN A 155 2.91 -8.35 5.67
C GLN A 155 3.32 -8.44 4.18
N VAL A 156 2.54 -7.85 3.29
CA VAL A 156 2.97 -7.72 1.91
C VAL A 156 3.90 -6.51 1.88
N LEU A 157 5.22 -6.77 1.77
CA LEU A 157 6.28 -5.76 1.70
C LEU A 157 6.05 -4.65 0.64
N ARG A 158 5.11 -4.87 -0.29
CA ARG A 158 4.80 -4.02 -1.44
C ARG A 158 3.44 -3.31 -1.37
N VAL A 159 2.64 -3.51 -0.33
CA VAL A 159 1.36 -2.79 -0.17
C VAL A 159 1.50 -1.81 1.00
N GLN A 160 1.65 -0.52 0.68
CA GLN A 160 1.54 0.54 1.67
C GLN A 160 0.07 0.75 2.01
N GLY A 161 -0.31 0.48 3.26
CA GLY A 161 -1.68 0.63 3.74
C GLY A 161 -1.74 0.87 5.25
N ALA A 162 -2.83 1.48 5.69
CA ALA A 162 -3.08 1.80 7.10
C ALA A 162 -3.61 0.57 7.87
N PHE A 163 -2.79 -0.49 7.95
CA PHE A 163 -3.15 -1.73 8.65
C PHE A 163 -2.96 -1.66 10.17
N ASN A 164 -2.24 -0.65 10.67
CA ASN A 164 -2.00 -0.38 12.09
C ASN A 164 -1.92 1.13 12.35
N ALA A 165 -2.96 1.88 11.97
CA ALA A 165 -2.98 3.34 12.07
C ALA A 165 -2.86 3.87 13.51
N LEU A 166 -3.28 3.08 14.51
CA LEU A 166 -3.13 3.38 15.93
C LEU A 166 -1.81 2.88 16.54
N GLY A 167 -0.93 2.26 15.74
CA GLY A 167 0.35 1.76 16.23
C GLY A 167 1.26 2.87 16.74
N GLY A 168 1.63 2.80 18.01
CA GLY A 168 2.46 3.80 18.68
C GLY A 168 1.67 5.01 19.21
N ALA A 169 0.33 4.96 19.25
CA ALA A 169 -0.46 6.04 19.81
C ALA A 169 -0.24 6.14 21.33
N ASP A 170 0.17 7.32 21.79
CA ASP A 170 0.49 7.59 23.20
C ASP A 170 -0.54 8.57 23.81
N ARG A 171 -1.08 8.19 24.97
CA ARG A 171 -2.03 8.94 25.80
C ARG A 171 -1.56 9.03 27.26
N LEU A 172 -0.26 8.92 27.52
CA LEU A 172 0.27 9.06 28.89
C LEU A 172 0.16 10.48 29.46
N GLY A 173 0.02 11.50 28.59
CA GLY A 173 -0.16 12.90 29.00
C GLY A 173 -1.61 13.38 29.09
N SER A 174 -2.60 12.52 28.85
CA SER A 174 -4.02 12.91 28.90
C SER A 174 -4.57 12.90 30.32
N ASN A 175 -5.83 13.30 30.50
CA ASN A 175 -6.48 13.25 31.80
C ASN A 175 -6.71 11.78 32.21
N PRO A 176 -6.20 11.33 33.38
CA PRO A 176 -6.37 9.96 33.88
C PRO A 176 -7.81 9.46 33.95
N LEU A 177 -8.75 10.37 34.24
CA LEU A 177 -10.17 10.06 34.43
C LEU A 177 -11.00 10.28 33.16
N ALA A 178 -10.36 10.55 32.01
CA ALA A 178 -11.07 10.70 30.75
C ALA A 178 -11.29 9.35 30.06
N SER A 179 -12.44 9.25 29.40
CA SER A 179 -12.72 8.23 28.42
C SER A 179 -12.07 8.60 27.09
N HIS A 180 -11.58 7.58 26.38
CA HIS A 180 -10.96 7.72 25.06
C HIS A 180 -11.79 6.93 24.04
N ASP A 181 -12.46 7.63 23.14
CA ASP A 181 -13.20 7.02 22.04
C ASP A 181 -12.34 7.03 20.77
N TYR A 182 -11.99 5.85 20.29
CA TYR A 182 -11.40 5.62 18.97
C TYR A 182 -12.50 5.15 18.01
N ILE A 183 -12.85 6.02 17.07
CA ILE A 183 -13.83 5.76 16.02
C ILE A 183 -13.05 5.30 14.78
N LEU A 184 -13.25 4.06 14.39
CA LEU A 184 -12.51 3.36 13.35
C LEU A 184 -13.41 3.13 12.14
N LYS A 185 -12.95 3.50 10.95
CA LYS A 185 -13.62 3.10 9.70
C LYS A 185 -12.83 2.00 9.05
N ILE A 186 -13.35 0.78 9.10
CA ILE A 186 -12.67 -0.42 8.60
C ILE A 186 -12.97 -0.60 7.10
N VAL A 187 -11.93 -0.80 6.30
CA VAL A 187 -12.00 -1.03 4.86
C VAL A 187 -11.44 -2.43 4.56
N PRO A 188 -12.29 -3.39 4.16
CA PRO A 188 -11.84 -4.71 3.74
C PRO A 188 -10.83 -4.61 2.59
N THR A 189 -9.77 -5.40 2.67
CA THR A 189 -8.66 -5.40 1.72
C THR A 189 -8.31 -6.84 1.34
N VAL A 190 -8.38 -7.13 0.05
CA VAL A 190 -8.07 -8.46 -0.50
C VAL A 190 -6.80 -8.38 -1.30
N TYR A 191 -5.88 -9.31 -1.05
CA TYR A 191 -4.69 -9.50 -1.86
C TYR A 191 -4.78 -10.81 -2.64
N GLU A 192 -4.67 -10.72 -3.96
CA GLU A 192 -4.65 -11.88 -4.86
C GLU A 192 -3.26 -12.00 -5.50
N ASP A 193 -2.59 -13.11 -5.22
CA ASP A 193 -1.26 -13.40 -5.78
C ASP A 193 -1.34 -13.93 -7.22
N LEU A 194 -0.18 -14.09 -7.88
CA LEU A 194 -0.10 -14.66 -9.23
C LEU A 194 -0.68 -16.08 -9.36
N SER A 195 -0.80 -16.83 -8.26
CA SER A 195 -1.40 -18.17 -8.26
C SER A 195 -2.91 -18.15 -8.04
N GLY A 196 -3.50 -16.97 -7.87
CA GLY A 196 -4.93 -16.79 -7.59
C GLY A 196 -5.31 -17.03 -6.12
N ARG A 197 -4.32 -17.18 -5.21
CA ARG A 197 -4.61 -17.29 -3.78
C ARG A 197 -4.99 -15.93 -3.23
N LYS A 198 -6.14 -15.87 -2.56
CA LYS A 198 -6.67 -14.66 -1.94
C LYS A 198 -6.36 -14.65 -0.45
N ARG A 199 -5.93 -13.50 0.05
CA ARG A 199 -5.70 -13.23 1.47
C ARG A 199 -6.52 -12.02 1.88
N TYR A 200 -7.13 -12.09 3.05
CA TYR A 200 -8.08 -11.10 3.55
C TYR A 200 -7.47 -10.37 4.74
N SER A 201 -7.46 -9.04 4.68
CA SER A 201 -7.03 -8.16 5.76
C SER A 201 -7.91 -6.94 5.76
N TYR A 202 -7.79 -6.10 6.78
CA TYR A 202 -8.55 -4.86 6.82
C TYR A 202 -7.63 -3.68 7.12
N GLN A 203 -7.81 -2.61 6.37
CA GLN A 203 -7.22 -1.31 6.66
C GLN A 203 -8.23 -0.51 7.48
N TYR A 204 -7.77 0.49 8.23
CA TYR A 204 -8.69 1.39 8.91
C TYR A 204 -8.15 2.80 9.01
N THR A 205 -9.07 3.75 9.06
CA THR A 205 -8.79 5.11 9.51
C THR A 205 -9.29 5.30 10.93
N VAL A 206 -8.72 6.26 11.65
CA VAL A 206 -9.06 6.51 13.04
C VAL A 206 -9.34 8.00 13.27
N ALA A 207 -10.39 8.26 14.04
CA ALA A 207 -10.63 9.54 14.71
C ALA A 207 -10.67 9.30 16.22
N ASN A 208 -10.09 10.21 17.00
CA ASN A 208 -10.05 10.10 18.45
C ASN A 208 -10.85 11.23 19.13
N LYS A 209 -11.52 10.90 20.23
CA LYS A 209 -12.24 11.85 21.08
C LYS A 209 -11.94 11.56 22.56
N GLU A 210 -11.69 12.60 23.34
CA GLU A 210 -11.44 12.52 24.78
C GLU A 210 -12.53 13.28 25.53
N TYR A 211 -13.11 12.69 26.57
CA TYR A 211 -14.16 13.31 27.39
C TYR A 211 -14.29 12.64 28.75
N VAL A 212 -14.80 13.36 29.75
CA VAL A 212 -15.12 12.79 31.06
C VAL A 212 -16.62 12.50 31.10
N ALA A 213 -17.00 11.25 31.38
CA ALA A 213 -18.38 10.82 31.50
C ALA A 213 -18.76 10.51 32.95
N TYR A 214 -19.95 10.97 33.35
CA TYR A 214 -20.52 10.70 34.67
C TYR A 214 -21.66 9.69 34.56
N SER A 215 -21.65 8.69 35.43
CA SER A 215 -22.75 7.77 35.67
C SER A 215 -23.95 8.48 36.30
N HIS A 216 -25.13 7.87 36.25
CA HIS A 216 -26.33 8.30 36.99
C HIS A 216 -26.08 8.44 38.51
N THR A 217 -25.09 7.72 39.04
CA THR A 217 -24.66 7.81 40.44
C THR A 217 -23.68 8.95 40.72
N GLY A 218 -23.35 9.76 39.72
CA GLY A 218 -22.34 10.82 39.80
C GLY A 218 -20.88 10.32 39.76
N ARG A 219 -20.67 9.00 39.70
CA ARG A 219 -19.33 8.39 39.57
C ARG A 219 -18.80 8.53 38.15
N ILE A 220 -17.51 8.82 38.03
CA ILE A 220 -16.82 8.81 36.73
C ILE A 220 -16.52 7.36 36.38
N ILE A 221 -16.88 6.94 35.17
CA ILE A 221 -16.65 5.59 34.66
C ILE A 221 -15.89 5.75 33.35
N PRO A 222 -14.56 5.91 33.41
CA PRO A 222 -13.77 6.09 32.22
C PRO A 222 -13.56 4.74 31.53
N ALA A 223 -13.41 4.77 30.21
CA ALA A 223 -13.14 3.59 29.40
C ALA A 223 -12.44 3.97 28.10
N ILE A 224 -11.71 3.02 27.52
CA ILE A 224 -11.07 3.15 26.22
C ILE A 224 -11.94 2.40 25.21
N TRP A 225 -12.72 3.13 24.41
CA TRP A 225 -13.63 2.59 23.43
C TRP A 225 -12.98 2.46 22.05
N PHE A 226 -13.19 1.31 21.42
CA PHE A 226 -12.89 1.05 20.03
C PHE A 226 -14.20 0.78 19.31
N ARG A 227 -14.72 1.84 18.70
CA ARG A 227 -15.96 1.79 17.93
C ARG A 227 -15.61 1.67 16.47
N TYR A 228 -16.13 0.67 15.79
CA TYR A 228 -15.79 0.47 14.39
C TYR A 228 -17.01 0.16 13.53
N ASP A 229 -16.99 0.74 12.33
CA ASP A 229 -17.96 0.43 11.29
C ASP A 229 -17.24 -0.08 10.05
N LEU A 230 -17.83 -1.07 9.39
CA LEU A 230 -17.34 -1.55 8.11
C LEU A 230 -17.69 -0.58 6.98
N SER A 231 -16.77 -0.41 6.05
CA SER A 231 -17.00 0.26 4.79
C SER A 231 -17.65 -0.72 3.82
N PRO A 232 -18.66 -0.30 3.03
CA PRO A 232 -19.26 -1.14 1.99
C PRO A 232 -18.32 -1.32 0.77
N ILE A 233 -17.17 -0.63 0.75
CA ILE A 233 -16.20 -0.68 -0.34
C ILE A 233 -15.02 -1.55 0.09
N THR A 234 -14.61 -2.45 -0.79
CA THR A 234 -13.46 -3.34 -0.64
C THR A 234 -12.35 -2.97 -1.61
N VAL A 235 -11.10 -2.96 -1.13
CA VAL A 235 -9.90 -2.73 -1.94
C VAL A 235 -9.30 -4.06 -2.36
N LYS A 236 -9.21 -4.34 -3.67
CA LYS A 236 -8.55 -5.51 -4.22
C LYS A 236 -7.17 -5.15 -4.76
N TYR A 237 -6.13 -5.77 -4.24
CA TYR A 237 -4.80 -5.75 -4.84
C TYR A 237 -4.59 -7.05 -5.61
N THR A 238 -4.35 -6.96 -6.91
CA THR A 238 -4.09 -8.14 -7.75
C THR A 238 -2.68 -8.05 -8.33
N GLU A 239 -1.84 -9.05 -8.05
CA GLU A 239 -0.56 -9.21 -8.73
C GLU A 239 -0.79 -9.70 -10.16
N ARG A 240 -0.30 -8.96 -11.15
CA ARG A 240 -0.34 -9.36 -12.56
C ARG A 240 1.03 -9.21 -13.21
N ARG A 241 1.27 -10.06 -14.20
CA ARG A 241 2.41 -9.89 -15.12
C ARG A 241 1.97 -9.09 -16.33
N GLN A 242 2.87 -8.27 -16.84
CA GLN A 242 2.60 -7.54 -18.07
C GLN A 242 2.47 -8.52 -19.24
N PRO A 243 1.51 -8.31 -20.14
CA PRO A 243 1.35 -9.17 -21.30
C PRO A 243 2.47 -8.93 -22.32
N LEU A 244 2.87 -10.00 -23.02
CA LEU A 244 4.00 -9.99 -23.96
C LEU A 244 3.88 -8.94 -25.07
N TYR A 245 2.66 -8.62 -25.52
CA TYR A 245 2.47 -7.63 -26.57
C TYR A 245 2.96 -6.24 -26.15
N ARG A 246 2.84 -5.88 -24.86
CA ARG A 246 3.29 -4.59 -24.34
C ARG A 246 4.80 -4.46 -24.48
N PHE A 247 5.54 -5.51 -24.12
CA PHE A 247 6.99 -5.58 -24.28
C PHE A 247 7.43 -5.55 -25.75
N ILE A 248 6.74 -6.27 -26.64
CA ILE A 248 7.05 -6.23 -28.07
C ILE A 248 6.84 -4.83 -28.63
N THR A 249 5.74 -4.16 -28.26
CA THR A 249 5.47 -2.80 -28.73
C THR A 249 6.50 -1.79 -28.21
N THR A 250 6.99 -1.94 -26.96
CA THR A 250 8.04 -1.04 -26.43
C THR A 250 9.38 -1.27 -27.12
N ILE A 251 9.75 -2.52 -27.44
CA ILE A 251 10.94 -2.80 -28.26
C ILE A 251 10.85 -2.12 -29.63
N CYS A 252 9.71 -2.24 -30.32
CA CYS A 252 9.53 -1.57 -31.61
C CYS A 252 9.66 -0.05 -31.48
N ALA A 253 9.14 0.54 -30.41
CA ALA A 253 9.26 1.97 -30.13
C ALA A 253 10.71 2.40 -29.85
N ILE A 254 11.47 1.61 -29.09
CA ILE A 254 12.89 1.88 -28.81
C ILE A 254 13.71 1.87 -30.10
N ILE A 255 13.52 0.84 -30.93
CA ILE A 255 14.25 0.70 -32.19
C ILE A 255 13.89 1.85 -33.13
N GLY A 256 12.59 2.05 -33.40
CA GLY A 256 12.11 3.10 -34.29
C GLY A 256 12.51 4.50 -33.82
N GLY A 257 12.25 4.80 -32.55
CA GLY A 257 12.57 6.10 -31.95
C GLY A 257 14.07 6.42 -31.98
N THR A 258 14.93 5.45 -31.68
CA THR A 258 16.38 5.69 -31.71
C THR A 258 16.88 5.93 -33.13
N PHE A 259 16.39 5.18 -34.14
CA PHE A 259 16.77 5.44 -35.54
C PHE A 259 16.30 6.81 -36.04
N THR A 260 15.08 7.22 -35.69
CA THR A 260 14.57 8.56 -36.05
C THR A 260 15.43 9.66 -35.43
N VAL A 261 15.75 9.56 -34.14
CA VAL A 261 16.58 10.55 -33.44
C VAL A 261 18.01 10.57 -33.98
N ALA A 262 18.61 9.41 -34.24
CA ALA A 262 19.94 9.31 -34.83
C ALA A 262 20.01 10.00 -36.19
N GLY A 263 19.00 9.79 -37.05
CA GLY A 263 18.92 10.43 -38.37
C GLY A 263 18.77 11.96 -38.29
N ILE A 264 18.01 12.47 -37.31
CA ILE A 264 17.88 13.92 -37.07
C ILE A 264 19.23 14.49 -36.61
N ILE A 265 19.90 13.84 -35.65
CA ILE A 265 21.20 14.27 -35.13
C ILE A 265 22.25 14.29 -36.24
N ASP A 266 22.34 13.22 -37.05
CA ASP A 266 23.29 13.14 -38.17
C ASP A 266 23.03 14.26 -39.19
N SER A 267 21.77 14.52 -39.53
CA SER A 267 21.38 15.60 -40.44
C SER A 267 21.76 16.99 -39.91
N CYS A 268 21.56 17.23 -38.61
CA CYS A 268 21.96 18.47 -37.95
C CYS A 268 23.48 18.64 -37.93
N ILE A 269 24.23 17.59 -37.59
CA ILE A 269 25.70 17.62 -37.55
C ILE A 269 26.27 17.87 -38.95
N PHE A 270 25.74 17.17 -39.97
CA PHE A 270 26.16 17.36 -41.35
C PHE A 270 25.95 18.82 -41.80
N THR A 271 24.74 19.35 -41.60
CA THR A 271 24.38 20.73 -41.94
C THR A 271 25.26 21.75 -41.21
N ALA A 272 25.50 21.55 -39.90
CA ALA A 272 26.38 22.41 -39.12
C ALA A 272 27.84 22.35 -39.63
N SER A 273 28.34 21.16 -39.98
CA SER A 273 29.70 20.99 -40.51
C SER A 273 29.90 21.70 -41.85
N GLU A 274 28.90 21.65 -42.74
CA GLU A 274 28.94 22.38 -44.02
C GLU A 274 28.86 23.89 -43.80
N ALA A 275 27.99 24.35 -42.89
CA ALA A 275 27.89 25.76 -42.53
C ALA A 275 29.23 26.28 -41.99
N MET A 276 29.86 25.57 -41.05
CA MET A 276 31.17 25.93 -40.50
C MET A 276 32.28 25.95 -41.56
N LYS A 277 32.30 24.97 -42.49
CA LYS A 277 33.23 24.99 -43.63
C LYS A 277 33.01 26.23 -44.51
N LYS A 278 31.76 26.61 -44.80
CA LYS A 278 31.45 27.82 -45.58
C LYS A 278 31.93 29.09 -44.88
N VAL A 279 31.79 29.18 -43.55
CA VAL A 279 32.33 30.30 -42.75
C VAL A 279 33.86 30.35 -42.82
N GLN A 280 34.55 29.22 -42.67
CA GLN A 280 36.01 29.15 -42.70
C GLN A 280 36.63 29.54 -44.06
N ILE A 281 35.93 29.26 -45.16
CA ILE A 281 36.40 29.58 -46.52
C ILE A 281 36.12 31.07 -46.87
N GLY A 282 35.53 31.86 -45.96
CA GLY A 282 35.29 33.29 -46.16
C GLY A 282 34.24 33.62 -47.23
N LYS A 283 33.46 32.61 -47.69
CA LYS A 283 32.39 32.79 -48.69
C LYS A 283 31.04 33.15 -48.04
N MET A 284 31.04 34.09 -47.12
CA MET A 284 29.82 34.79 -46.72
C MET A 284 29.83 36.19 -47.34
N SER A 285 29.77 36.20 -48.68
CA SER A 285 29.28 37.30 -49.49
C SER A 285 28.48 36.73 -50.65
#